data_AF-Q1H503-F1
#
_entry.id   AF-Q1H503-F1
#
_cell.length_a   1.000
_cell.length_b   1.000
_cell.length_c   1.000
_cell.angle_alpha   90.00
_cell.angle_beta   90.00
_cell.angle_gamma   90.00
#
_symmetry.space_group_name_H-M   'P 1'
#
loop_
_entity.id
_entity.type
_entity.pdbx_description
1 polymer ?
#
loop_
_entity_poly.entity_id
_entity_poly.type
_entity_poly.pdbx_seq_one_letter_code
_entity_poly.pdbx_strand_id
1 'polypeptide(L)'
;MWDERYGTEDYAYGKAANTFLAEHFRAIPQGRVLSIAEGEGRNAVFLARQGYAVTAVDSSAIGLEKAGKLARENGVEIECIHADLASFDFGEQQWDGIVSIFCPMPSALKAIVFPKIVKGLKPGGISCWRPTRLGNWNTAPAAARTRTP
;
A
#
# COMPACT_ATOMS: atom_id res chain seq x y z
N MET A 1 8.23 -19.71 -1.15
CA MET A 1 8.61 -18.55 -0.31
C MET A 1 8.68 -17.32 -1.23
N TRP A 2 8.16 -16.13 -0.89
CA TRP A 2 8.13 -15.01 -1.85
C TRP A 2 9.52 -14.54 -2.29
N ASP A 3 10.50 -14.64 -1.40
CA ASP A 3 11.92 -14.39 -1.68
C ASP A 3 12.45 -15.23 -2.85
N GLU A 4 12.07 -16.50 -2.90
CA GLU A 4 12.42 -17.43 -3.99
C GLU A 4 11.86 -16.98 -5.35
N ARG A 5 10.69 -16.34 -5.33
CA ARG A 5 10.02 -15.83 -6.52
C ARG A 5 10.56 -14.48 -6.98
N TYR A 6 11.06 -13.66 -6.05
CA TYR A 6 11.71 -12.38 -6.35
C TYR A 6 13.22 -12.53 -6.60
N GLY A 7 13.81 -13.71 -6.38
CA GLY A 7 15.25 -13.96 -6.57
C GLY A 7 15.77 -13.88 -8.01
N THR A 8 14.90 -13.72 -9.01
CA THR A 8 15.31 -13.52 -10.42
C THR A 8 15.67 -12.06 -10.70
N GLU A 9 16.60 -11.79 -11.63
CA GLU A 9 16.96 -10.41 -12.02
C GLU A 9 15.78 -9.62 -12.62
N ASP A 10 14.85 -10.33 -13.26
CA ASP A 10 13.62 -9.74 -13.81
C ASP A 10 12.59 -9.38 -12.73
N TYR A 11 11.80 -8.35 -13.01
CA TYR A 11 10.64 -7.96 -12.20
C TYR A 11 9.48 -8.88 -12.52
N ALA A 12 9.01 -9.66 -11.54
CA ALA A 12 7.96 -10.67 -11.71
C ALA A 12 6.64 -10.09 -12.26
N TYR A 13 6.38 -8.81 -12.01
CA TYR A 13 5.20 -8.10 -12.50
C TYR A 13 5.52 -6.85 -13.35
N GLY A 14 6.78 -6.69 -13.76
CA GLY A 14 7.27 -5.52 -14.47
C GLY A 14 7.41 -4.26 -13.61
N LYS A 15 7.98 -3.21 -14.20
CA LYS A 15 8.27 -1.92 -13.53
C LYS A 15 7.12 -0.91 -13.56
N ALA A 16 6.12 -1.13 -14.43
CA ALA A 16 4.98 -0.23 -14.55
C ALA A 16 3.97 -0.46 -13.42
N ALA A 17 3.44 0.64 -12.86
CA ALA A 17 2.40 0.58 -11.85
C ALA A 17 1.14 -0.12 -12.38
N ASN A 18 0.32 -0.58 -11.44
CA ASN A 18 -0.99 -1.10 -11.79
C ASN A 18 -1.83 -0.01 -12.48
N THR A 19 -2.40 -0.32 -13.65
CA THR A 19 -3.24 0.61 -14.42
C THR A 19 -4.36 1.22 -13.57
N PHE A 20 -4.99 0.43 -12.70
CA PHE A 20 -6.03 0.93 -11.80
C PHE A 20 -5.52 2.00 -10.84
N LEU A 21 -4.32 1.81 -10.27
CA LEU A 21 -3.73 2.83 -9.41
C LEU A 21 -3.33 4.06 -10.22
N ALA A 22 -2.76 3.86 -11.41
CA ALA A 22 -2.36 4.95 -12.28
C ALA A 22 -3.53 5.81 -12.75
N GLU A 23 -4.71 5.23 -12.93
CA GLU A 23 -5.93 5.95 -13.30
C GLU A 23 -6.58 6.68 -12.12
N HIS A 24 -6.46 6.14 -10.91
CA HIS A 24 -7.23 6.60 -9.75
C HIS A 24 -6.42 7.19 -8.59
N PHE A 25 -5.08 7.28 -8.68
CA PHE A 25 -4.24 7.78 -7.58
C PHE A 25 -4.67 9.17 -7.09
N ARG A 26 -5.22 10.01 -7.98
CA ARG A 26 -5.69 11.36 -7.65
C ARG A 26 -6.83 11.40 -6.63
N ALA A 27 -7.54 10.29 -6.43
CA ALA A 27 -8.52 10.19 -5.35
C ALA A 27 -7.84 10.24 -3.98
N ILE A 28 -6.62 9.70 -3.86
CA ILE A 28 -5.86 9.67 -2.62
C ILE A 28 -5.38 11.10 -2.31
N PRO A 29 -5.71 11.65 -1.12
CA PRO A 29 -5.21 12.94 -0.70
C PRO A 29 -3.68 12.97 -0.72
N GLN A 30 -3.12 14.06 -1.23
CA GLN A 30 -1.67 14.26 -1.24
C GLN A 30 -1.13 14.27 0.19
N GLY A 31 -0.06 13.50 0.43
CA GLY A 31 0.49 13.32 1.77
C GLY A 31 1.17 11.96 1.95
N ARG A 32 0.99 11.37 3.14
CA ARG A 32 1.62 10.11 3.54
C ARG A 32 0.79 8.93 3.06
N VAL A 33 1.38 8.04 2.28
CA VAL A 33 0.73 6.84 1.76
C VAL A 33 1.46 5.59 2.21
N LEU A 34 0.72 4.67 2.82
CA LEU A 34 1.23 3.35 3.19
C LEU A 34 0.87 2.34 2.09
N SER A 35 1.87 1.75 1.44
CA SER A 35 1.66 0.63 0.53
C SER A 35 1.97 -0.69 1.24
N ILE A 36 0.96 -1.54 1.42
CA ILE A 36 1.09 -2.84 2.10
C ILE A 36 1.07 -4.00 1.11
N ALA A 37 1.93 -4.99 1.34
CA ALA A 37 2.18 -6.12 0.43
C ALA A 37 2.58 -5.64 -0.98
N GLU A 38 3.53 -4.71 -1.02
CA GLU A 38 3.95 -4.01 -2.23
C GLU A 38 4.84 -4.88 -3.14
N GLY A 39 5.56 -5.85 -2.57
CA GLY A 39 6.55 -6.65 -3.29
C GLY A 39 7.68 -5.78 -3.86
N GLU A 40 7.82 -5.78 -5.18
CA GLU A 40 8.95 -5.16 -5.91
C GLU A 40 8.81 -3.63 -6.10
N GLY A 41 7.83 -2.96 -5.48
CA GLY A 41 7.80 -1.50 -5.39
C GLY A 41 7.20 -0.74 -6.57
N ARG A 42 6.65 -1.40 -7.60
CA ARG A 42 6.17 -0.72 -8.82
C ARG A 42 5.07 0.33 -8.56
N ASN A 43 4.20 0.09 -7.58
CA ASN A 43 3.13 1.03 -7.22
C ASN A 43 3.66 2.11 -6.27
N ALA A 44 4.50 1.72 -5.31
CA ALA A 44 5.11 2.63 -4.36
C ALA A 44 5.99 3.67 -5.06
N VAL A 45 6.83 3.25 -6.00
CA VAL A 45 7.66 4.15 -6.82
C VAL A 45 6.80 5.07 -7.67
N PHE A 46 5.73 4.56 -8.26
CA PHE A 46 4.81 5.40 -9.03
C PHE A 46 4.16 6.48 -8.16
N LEU A 47 3.64 6.13 -6.98
CA LEU A 47 3.07 7.11 -6.06
C LEU A 47 4.12 8.13 -5.62
N ALA A 48 5.35 7.71 -5.32
CA ALA A 48 6.43 8.62 -4.98
C ALA A 48 6.74 9.61 -6.13
N ARG A 49 6.72 9.14 -7.38
CA ARG A 49 6.86 10.01 -8.58
C ARG A 49 5.73 11.02 -8.73
N GLN A 50 4.54 10.74 -8.18
CA GLN A 50 3.41 11.65 -8.18
C GLN A 50 3.42 12.64 -6.99
N GLY A 51 4.48 12.64 -6.17
CA GLY A 51 4.68 13.57 -5.05
C GLY A 51 4.20 13.08 -3.69
N TYR A 52 3.78 11.80 -3.58
CA TYR A 52 3.37 11.23 -2.29
C TYR A 52 4.58 10.81 -1.45
N ALA A 53 4.48 10.94 -0.14
CA ALA A 53 5.44 10.36 0.80
C ALA A 53 5.07 8.90 1.06
N VAL A 54 5.76 7.97 0.40
CA VAL A 54 5.37 6.56 0.37
C VAL A 54 6.21 5.72 1.33
N THR A 55 5.52 4.96 2.18
CA THR A 55 6.09 3.90 3.02
C THR A 55 5.59 2.55 2.49
N ALA A 56 6.50 1.70 2.02
CA ALA A 56 6.23 0.36 1.53
C ALA A 56 6.53 -0.69 2.62
N VAL A 57 5.53 -1.51 2.94
CA VAL A 57 5.63 -2.60 3.90
C VAL A 57 5.43 -3.93 3.19
N ASP A 58 6.39 -4.84 3.33
CA ASP A 58 6.30 -6.20 2.80
C ASP A 58 7.01 -7.19 3.73
N SER A 59 6.62 -8.46 3.65
CA SER A 59 7.27 -9.56 4.38
C SER A 59 8.45 -10.16 3.59
N SER A 60 8.68 -9.73 2.35
CA SER A 60 9.84 -10.09 1.54
C SER A 60 10.90 -8.99 1.58
N ALA A 61 12.03 -9.29 2.22
CA ALA A 61 13.19 -8.41 2.20
C ALA A 61 13.73 -8.19 0.78
N ILE A 62 13.72 -9.23 -0.07
CA ILE A 62 14.18 -9.16 -1.46
C ILE A 62 13.28 -8.26 -2.30
N GLY A 63 11.95 -8.35 -2.11
CA GLY A 63 10.99 -7.46 -2.76
C GLY A 63 11.27 -5.99 -2.43
N LEU A 64 11.48 -5.68 -1.14
CA LEU A 64 11.78 -4.34 -0.68
C LEU A 64 13.15 -3.82 -1.17
N GLU A 65 14.16 -4.68 -1.28
CA GLU A 65 15.44 -4.30 -1.86
C GLU A 65 15.29 -3.87 -3.32
N LYS A 66 14.52 -4.65 -4.10
CA LYS A 66 14.16 -4.28 -5.48
C LYS A 66 13.34 -3.01 -5.54
N ALA A 67 12.40 -2.82 -4.62
CA ALA A 67 11.62 -1.58 -4.53
C ALA A 67 12.52 -0.36 -4.33
N GLY A 68 13.49 -0.45 -3.40
CA GLY A 68 14.48 0.60 -3.18
C GLY A 68 15.39 0.83 -4.39
N LYS A 69 15.79 -0.22 -5.11
CA LYS A 69 16.54 -0.09 -6.37
C LYS A 69 15.71 0.62 -7.44
N LEU A 70 14.45 0.24 -7.62
CA LEU A 70 13.53 0.86 -8.56
C LEU A 70 13.28 2.34 -8.24
N ALA A 71 13.17 2.68 -6.95
CA ALA A 71 13.04 4.05 -6.48
C ALA A 71 14.25 4.90 -6.88
N ARG A 72 15.47 4.39 -6.62
CA ARG A 72 16.72 5.04 -7.05
C ARG A 72 16.82 5.21 -8.56
N GLU A 73 16.45 4.18 -9.34
CA GLU A 73 16.41 4.24 -10.81
C GLU A 73 15.44 5.32 -11.33
N ASN A 74 14.40 5.65 -10.57
CA ASN A 74 13.40 6.66 -10.93
C ASN A 74 13.64 8.03 -10.26
N GLY A 75 14.72 8.20 -9.50
CA GLY A 75 15.05 9.44 -8.81
C GLY A 75 14.06 9.83 -7.71
N VAL A 76 13.42 8.84 -7.08
CA VAL A 76 12.46 9.06 -5.98
C VAL A 76 12.89 8.32 -4.73
N GLU A 77 12.40 8.78 -3.58
CA GLU A 77 12.61 8.15 -2.30
C GLU A 77 11.34 7.44 -1.84
N ILE A 78 11.50 6.22 -1.33
CA ILE A 78 10.45 5.45 -0.65
C ILE A 78 11.04 4.90 0.65
N GLU A 79 10.23 4.87 1.69
CA GLU A 79 10.61 4.20 2.93
C GLU A 79 10.23 2.72 2.82
N CYS A 80 11.18 1.81 3.04
CA CYS A 80 10.94 0.36 2.99
C CYS A 80 10.99 -0.24 4.38
N ILE A 81 9.91 -0.89 4.81
CA ILE A 81 9.81 -1.53 6.12
C ILE A 81 9.55 -3.02 5.92
N HIS A 82 10.52 -3.85 6.34
CA HIS A 82 10.38 -5.29 6.34
C HIS A 82 9.61 -5.74 7.59
N ALA A 83 8.34 -6.09 7.42
CA ALA A 83 7.48 -6.52 8.53
C ALA A 83 6.33 -7.42 8.05
N ASP A 84 5.88 -8.32 8.93
CA ASP A 84 4.63 -9.05 8.73
C ASP A 84 3.43 -8.13 9.04
N LEU A 85 2.50 -8.00 8.09
CA LEU A 85 1.29 -7.19 8.22
C LEU A 85 0.42 -7.55 9.43
N ALA A 86 0.43 -8.81 9.87
CA ALA A 86 -0.27 -9.23 11.08
C ALA A 86 0.32 -8.57 12.33
N SER A 87 1.63 -8.36 12.37
CA SER A 87 2.36 -7.78 13.50
C SER A 87 2.59 -6.27 13.37
N PHE A 88 2.64 -5.75 12.14
CA PHE A 88 2.97 -4.36 11.88
C PHE A 88 1.95 -3.40 12.50
N ASP A 89 2.45 -2.33 13.12
CA ASP A 89 1.63 -1.26 13.64
C ASP A 89 1.49 -0.14 12.60
N PHE A 90 0.24 0.11 12.22
CA PHE A 90 -0.11 1.17 11.27
C PHE A 90 -0.15 2.54 11.98
N GLY A 91 -0.15 2.54 13.32
CA GLY A 91 -0.41 3.66 14.19
C GLY A 91 -1.83 4.21 14.05
N GLU A 92 -2.04 5.44 14.51
CA GLU A 92 -3.36 6.09 14.54
C GLU A 92 -3.35 7.37 13.71
N GLN A 93 -4.28 7.48 12.75
CA GLN A 93 -4.50 8.69 11.94
C GLN A 93 -3.21 9.27 11.33
N GLN A 94 -2.34 8.41 10.80
CA GLN A 94 -1.05 8.82 10.25
C GLN A 94 -1.05 8.91 8.72
N TRP A 95 -1.95 8.18 8.07
CA TRP A 95 -1.93 7.96 6.63
C TRP A 95 -3.06 8.67 5.91
N ASP A 96 -2.71 9.44 4.89
CA ASP A 96 -3.64 10.08 3.96
C ASP A 96 -4.18 9.05 2.95
N GLY A 97 -3.38 8.01 2.65
CA GLY A 97 -3.83 6.86 1.88
C GLY A 97 -3.21 5.54 2.35
N ILE A 98 -3.96 4.45 2.23
CA ILE A 98 -3.42 3.09 2.41
C ILE A 98 -3.76 2.28 1.17
N VAL A 99 -2.74 1.76 0.50
CA VAL A 99 -2.87 1.07 -0.79
C VAL A 99 -2.40 -0.37 -0.65
N SER A 100 -3.15 -1.30 -1.24
CA SER A 100 -2.78 -2.71 -1.33
C SER A 100 -3.35 -3.31 -2.61
N ILE A 101 -2.47 -3.80 -3.48
CA ILE A 101 -2.84 -4.25 -4.82
C ILE A 101 -2.33 -5.66 -5.07
N PHE A 102 -3.24 -6.56 -5.47
CA PHE A 102 -2.97 -7.98 -5.72
C PHE A 102 -2.41 -8.74 -4.52
N CYS A 103 -2.87 -8.39 -3.31
CA CYS A 103 -2.61 -9.17 -2.11
C CYS A 103 -3.82 -10.05 -1.78
N PRO A 104 -3.85 -11.33 -2.22
CA PRO A 104 -4.86 -12.28 -1.79
C PRO A 104 -4.62 -12.63 -0.31
N MET A 105 -5.25 -11.88 0.59
CA MET A 105 -5.20 -12.15 2.02
C MET A 105 -6.23 -13.22 2.42
N PRO A 106 -5.85 -14.23 3.23
CA PRO A 106 -6.80 -15.11 3.89
C PRO A 106 -7.76 -14.32 4.80
N SER A 107 -8.97 -14.82 5.01
CA SER A 107 -9.99 -14.14 5.82
C SER A 107 -9.52 -13.83 7.25
N ALA A 108 -8.71 -14.72 7.85
CA ALA A 108 -8.12 -14.50 9.17
C ALA A 108 -7.18 -13.28 9.20
N LEU A 109 -6.36 -13.10 8.16
CA LEU A 109 -5.46 -11.95 8.07
C LEU A 109 -6.24 -10.64 7.83
N LYS A 110 -7.30 -10.69 7.02
CA LYS A 110 -8.19 -9.53 6.81
C LYS A 110 -8.80 -9.04 8.12
N ALA A 111 -9.27 -9.96 8.97
CA ALA A 111 -9.86 -9.62 10.26
C ALA A 111 -8.89 -8.87 11.19
N ILE A 112 -7.58 -9.08 11.02
CA ILE A 112 -6.53 -8.39 11.80
C ILE A 112 -6.14 -7.07 11.13
N VAL A 113 -5.94 -7.06 9.81
CA VAL A 113 -5.38 -5.91 9.08
C VAL A 113 -6.41 -4.81 8.84
N PHE A 114 -7.67 -5.14 8.56
CA PHE A 114 -8.69 -4.13 8.23
C PHE A 114 -8.95 -3.15 9.38
N PRO A 115 -9.11 -3.59 10.64
CA PRO A 115 -9.22 -2.66 11.77
C PRO A 115 -8.00 -1.74 11.88
N LYS A 116 -6.79 -2.24 11.62
CA LYS A 116 -5.55 -1.44 11.64
C LYS A 116 -5.54 -0.40 10.52
N ILE A 117 -5.96 -0.75 9.31
CA ILE A 117 -6.10 0.19 8.19
C ILE A 117 -7.05 1.33 8.57
N VAL A 118 -8.23 1.01 9.10
CA VAL A 118 -9.22 2.03 9.50
C VAL A 118 -8.66 2.94 10.59
N LYS A 119 -7.96 2.38 11.58
CA LYS A 119 -7.33 3.14 12.67
C LYS A 119 -6.19 4.04 12.19
N GLY A 120 -5.39 3.55 11.24
CA GLY A 120 -4.23 4.25 10.70
C GLY A 120 -4.56 5.37 9.72
N LEU A 121 -5.74 5.34 9.11
CA LEU A 121 -6.19 6.40 8.20
C LEU A 121 -6.56 7.67 8.97
N LYS A 122 -6.11 8.81 8.44
CA LYS A 122 -6.58 10.13 8.86
C LYS A 122 -8.06 10.31 8.51
N PRO A 123 -8.77 11.22 9.19
CA PRO A 123 -10.10 11.65 8.76
C PRO A 123 -10.06 12.13 7.31
N GLY A 124 -10.85 11.49 6.43
CA GLY A 124 -10.86 11.79 4.99
C GLY A 124 -9.80 11.05 4.16
N GLY A 125 -8.97 10.22 4.79
CA GLY A 125 -8.03 9.36 4.09
C GLY A 125 -8.72 8.24 3.31
N ILE A 126 -8.04 7.74 2.27
CA ILE A 126 -8.60 6.72 1.37
C ILE A 126 -7.82 5.42 1.47
N SER A 127 -8.54 4.31 1.69
CA SER A 127 -8.00 2.97 1.46
C SER A 127 -8.34 2.47 0.06
N CYS A 128 -7.33 2.02 -0.68
CA CYS A 128 -7.48 1.31 -1.94
C CYS A 128 -7.03 -0.15 -1.74
N TRP A 129 -7.97 -1.09 -1.78
CA TRP A 129 -7.66 -2.51 -1.65
C TRP A 129 -8.17 -3.30 -2.86
N ARG A 130 -7.27 -4.03 -3.50
CA ARG A 130 -7.59 -4.82 -4.70
C ARG A 130 -7.15 -6.28 -4.52
N PRO A 131 -8.05 -7.18 -4.08
CA PRO A 131 -7.73 -8.60 -3.85
C PRO A 131 -7.56 -9.42 -5.13
N THR A 132 -8.29 -9.06 -6.19
CA THR A 132 -8.34 -9.80 -7.46
C THR A 132 -8.41 -8.81 -8.64
N ARG A 133 -8.47 -9.30 -9.88
CA ARG A 133 -8.51 -8.45 -11.08
C ARG A 133 -9.81 -7.59 -11.19
N LEU A 134 -10.78 -7.77 -10.30
CA LEU A 134 -12.00 -6.95 -10.16
C LEU A 134 -11.89 -6.15 -8.84
N GLY A 135 -11.97 -4.81 -8.89
CA GLY A 135 -11.65 -3.93 -7.74
C GLY A 135 -12.87 -3.43 -6.97
N ASN A 136 -12.69 -3.14 -5.67
CA ASN A 136 -13.67 -2.48 -4.78
C ASN A 136 -13.02 -1.29 -4.06
N TRP A 137 -13.74 -0.17 -3.93
CA TRP A 137 -13.34 1.00 -3.14
C TRP A 137 -13.99 0.96 -1.75
N ASN A 138 -13.22 1.13 -0.69
CA ASN A 138 -13.77 1.37 0.65
C ASN A 138 -13.23 2.72 1.16
N THR A 139 -14.13 3.68 1.40
CA THR A 139 -13.82 4.88 2.16
C THR A 139 -13.78 4.55 3.64
N ALA A 140 -12.89 5.18 4.41
CA ALA A 140 -12.97 5.10 5.86
C ALA A 140 -14.36 5.60 6.32
N PRO A 141 -15.00 4.98 7.32
CA PRO A 141 -16.23 5.52 7.85
C PRO A 141 -15.98 6.94 8.33
N ALA A 142 -16.75 7.90 7.79
CA ALA A 142 -16.75 9.26 8.30
C ALA A 142 -17.07 9.19 9.80
N ALA A 143 -16.22 9.80 10.63
CA ALA A 143 -16.43 9.89 12.07
C ALA A 143 -17.90 10.24 12.35
N ALA A 144 -18.50 9.44 13.23
CA ALA A 144 -19.93 9.43 13.53
C ALA A 144 -20.50 10.85 13.63
N ARG A 145 -21.35 11.23 12.67
CA ARG A 145 -22.30 12.31 12.91
C ARG A 145 -23.41 11.72 13.76
N THR A 146 -23.30 11.91 15.07
CA THR A 146 -24.43 11.78 15.99
C THR A 146 -25.54 12.68 15.47
N ARG A 147 -26.59 12.05 14.96
CA ARG A 147 -27.82 12.72 14.56
C ARG A 147 -28.79 12.58 15.74
N THR A 148 -29.11 13.71 16.35
CA THR A 148 -30.25 13.92 17.26
C THR A 148 -30.57 15.42 17.14
N PRO A 149 -31.83 15.86 17.26
CA PRO A 149 -32.95 15.25 17.99
C PRO A 149 -33.83 14.33 17.14
#